data_AF-A0A2V6AIQ0-F1
#
_entry.id   AF-A0A2V6AIQ0-F1
#
_cell.length_a   1.000
_cell.length_b   1.000
_cell.length_c   1.000
_cell.angle_alpha   90.00
_cell.angle_beta   90.00
_cell.angle_gamma   90.00
#
_symmetry.space_group_name_H-M   'P 1'
#
loop_
_entity.id
_entity.type
_entity.pdbx_description
1 polymer ?
#
loop_
_entity_poly.entity_id
_entity_poly.type
_entity_poly.pdbx_seq_one_letter_code
_entity_poly.pdbx_strand_id
1 'polypeptide(L)'
;MSDREEQAKKLTAAIAGLEAQRAALGDAVVEPALAALRDQLSELKTSARDGVTGDERKIVTIVFADITGFTALAEKLDAEEVRTLINACFECLVPIVQKYAGTIDKFIGDEIMALFGAPVAHEDDPERALRASLEMMDAIEVFNRARGTHLGMHIGVNTGPVVAGSVGAHGRRDYSVMGDAVNLAARLVDASESGEIFVGPATHRRTANLFGFQKIPPVKVKGKEEPVAVHRLVGRAAAPKPMRGIEGLRSSLVGRDKELQEIQSALSGLQRGHGSIVAIVGEAGLGKSRLVAETRALLPENVAWAEGRALSYTAGMSYWLAREILRDLLGLKAEASSVEIGMELRKSVETEINDEVIDVYPYLSRLFDIDLADAMEERVKFLGAQALQARILEAFRIYIRARSLRKPLVLIWEDLHWCDPSSLQVLEALLPLTREGPLMVLWVSRLTD
;
A
#
# COMPACT_ATOMS: atom_id res chain seq x y z
N MET A 1 36.54 18.93 9.67
CA MET A 1 35.54 18.72 8.60
C MET A 1 35.87 17.39 7.97
N SER A 2 34.95 16.45 8.06
CA SER A 2 35.15 15.09 7.52
C SER A 2 35.18 15.16 5.98
N ASP A 3 36.03 14.38 5.31
CA ASP A 3 36.05 14.22 3.83
C ASP A 3 34.63 14.02 3.26
N ARG A 4 33.73 13.40 4.04
CA ARG A 4 32.34 13.14 3.67
C ARG A 4 31.42 14.36 3.74
N GLU A 5 31.65 15.29 4.66
CA GLU A 5 30.90 16.56 4.71
C GLU A 5 31.22 17.41 3.48
N GLU A 6 32.47 17.35 3.03
CA GLU A 6 32.89 18.00 1.79
C GLU A 6 32.26 17.32 0.56
N GLN A 7 32.14 16.00 0.57
CA GLN A 7 31.49 15.23 -0.51
C GLN A 7 29.97 15.45 -0.56
N ALA A 8 29.29 15.54 0.58
CA ALA A 8 27.87 15.90 0.66
C ALA A 8 27.60 17.33 0.16
N LYS A 9 28.50 18.28 0.48
CA LYS A 9 28.43 19.65 -0.06
C LYS A 9 28.61 19.67 -1.58
N LYS A 10 29.56 18.89 -2.11
CA LYS A 10 29.79 18.76 -3.57
C LYS A 10 28.57 18.18 -4.28
N LEU A 11 27.95 17.12 -3.74
CA LEU A 11 26.71 16.52 -4.27
C LEU A 11 25.52 17.50 -4.22
N THR A 12 25.37 18.23 -3.12
CA THR A 12 24.30 19.25 -2.98
C THR A 12 24.48 20.38 -4.00
N ALA A 13 25.72 20.82 -4.23
CA ALA A 13 26.03 21.82 -5.26
C ALA A 13 25.80 21.29 -6.68
N ALA A 14 26.09 20.01 -6.94
CA ALA A 14 25.84 19.37 -8.23
C ALA A 14 24.33 19.26 -8.54
N ILE A 15 23.51 18.90 -7.54
CA ILE A 15 22.04 18.86 -7.64
C ILE A 15 21.50 20.26 -7.98
N ALA A 16 21.92 21.29 -7.25
CA ALA A 16 21.50 22.67 -7.51
C ALA A 16 21.94 23.16 -8.91
N GLY A 17 23.13 22.75 -9.37
CA GLY A 17 23.62 23.06 -10.72
C GLY A 17 22.81 22.40 -11.82
N LEU A 18 22.43 21.13 -11.64
CA LEU A 18 21.56 20.39 -12.58
C LEU A 18 20.14 20.96 -12.61
N GLU A 19 19.57 21.32 -11.46
CA GLU A 19 18.27 21.98 -11.38
C GLU A 19 18.28 23.35 -12.08
N ALA A 20 19.37 24.13 -11.94
CA ALA A 20 19.51 25.42 -12.63
C ALA A 20 19.60 25.28 -14.16
N GLN A 21 20.07 24.14 -14.67
CA GLN A 21 20.14 23.84 -16.11
C GLN A 21 18.92 23.10 -16.65
N ARG A 22 17.87 22.91 -15.83
CA ARG A 22 16.66 22.15 -16.18
C ARG A 22 15.98 22.65 -17.45
N ALA A 23 15.90 23.97 -17.63
CA ALA A 23 15.32 24.59 -18.82
C ALA A 23 16.10 24.31 -20.12
N ALA A 24 17.40 24.02 -20.03
CA ALA A 24 18.27 23.77 -21.20
C ALA A 24 18.41 22.28 -21.53
N LEU A 25 18.42 21.41 -20.51
CA LEU A 25 18.65 19.96 -20.66
C LEU A 25 17.36 19.13 -20.75
N GLY A 26 16.22 19.69 -20.32
CA GLY A 26 14.91 19.04 -20.38
C GLY A 26 14.70 17.98 -19.29
N ASP A 27 13.44 17.80 -18.88
CA ASP A 27 13.05 16.97 -17.74
C ASP A 27 13.44 15.49 -17.89
N ALA A 28 13.40 14.96 -19.12
CA ALA A 28 13.69 13.55 -19.41
C ALA A 28 15.15 13.16 -19.10
N VAL A 29 16.08 14.12 -19.11
CA VAL A 29 17.50 13.89 -18.79
C VAL A 29 17.80 14.28 -17.34
N VAL A 30 17.18 15.36 -16.88
CA VAL A 30 17.46 15.96 -15.57
C VAL A 30 16.90 15.11 -14.44
N GLU A 31 15.68 14.56 -14.57
CA GLU A 31 15.09 13.80 -13.46
C GLU A 31 15.80 12.49 -13.13
N PRO A 32 16.20 11.64 -14.09
CA PRO A 32 16.98 10.44 -13.77
C PRO A 32 18.33 10.77 -13.11
N ALA A 33 19.00 11.84 -13.55
CA ALA A 33 20.27 12.27 -12.98
C ALA A 33 20.10 12.86 -11.57
N LEU A 34 19.04 13.64 -11.33
CA LEU A 34 18.71 14.15 -10.01
C LEU A 34 18.30 13.05 -9.04
N ALA A 35 17.53 12.05 -9.50
CA ALA A 35 17.19 10.87 -8.70
C ALA A 35 18.46 10.13 -8.24
N ALA A 36 19.38 9.82 -9.17
CA ALA A 36 20.63 9.16 -8.84
C ALA A 36 21.52 9.96 -7.85
N LEU A 37 21.60 11.29 -8.03
CA LEU A 37 22.37 12.15 -7.11
C LEU A 37 21.70 12.31 -5.74
N ARG A 38 20.36 12.35 -5.69
CA ARG A 38 19.60 12.39 -4.44
C ARG A 38 19.71 11.07 -3.69
N ASP A 39 19.73 9.93 -4.39
CA ASP A 39 19.97 8.62 -3.82
C ASP A 39 21.39 8.53 -3.25
N GLN A 40 22.42 8.94 -4.00
CA GLN A 40 23.79 9.00 -3.49
C GLN A 40 23.92 9.95 -2.29
N LEU A 41 23.25 11.10 -2.31
CA LEU A 41 23.25 12.03 -1.17
C LEU A 41 22.50 11.44 0.03
N SER A 42 21.43 10.67 -0.21
CA SER A 42 20.67 9.94 0.80
C SER A 42 21.51 8.84 1.43
N GLU A 43 22.20 8.01 0.64
CA GLU A 43 23.13 6.98 1.11
C GLU A 43 24.27 7.61 1.92
N LEU A 44 24.85 8.71 1.44
CA LEU A 44 25.94 9.41 2.10
C LEU A 44 25.50 10.11 3.41
N LYS A 45 24.22 10.55 3.49
CA LYS A 45 23.60 11.06 4.72
C LYS A 45 23.15 9.95 5.68
N THR A 46 22.74 8.80 5.17
CA THR A 46 22.37 7.62 5.94
C THR A 46 23.62 7.05 6.62
N SER A 47 24.71 6.94 5.87
CA SER A 47 26.03 6.57 6.39
C SER A 47 26.74 7.68 7.19
N ALA A 48 26.27 8.93 7.13
CA ALA A 48 26.68 10.00 8.05
C ALA A 48 25.87 9.98 9.37
N ARG A 49 24.64 9.46 9.37
CA ARG A 49 23.86 9.17 10.59
C ARG A 49 24.44 8.01 11.40
N ASP A 50 25.21 7.12 10.78
CA ASP A 50 26.06 6.13 11.49
C ASP A 50 27.17 6.77 12.35
N GLY A 51 27.35 8.10 12.25
CA GLY A 51 28.20 8.91 13.13
C GLY A 51 27.52 9.46 14.38
N VAL A 52 26.19 9.27 14.55
CA VAL A 52 25.50 9.58 15.81
C VAL A 52 25.39 8.29 16.61
N THR A 53 26.32 8.13 17.54
CA THR A 53 26.33 7.05 18.54
C THR A 53 25.07 7.12 19.41
N GLY A 54 24.06 6.33 19.07
CA GLY A 54 22.87 6.17 19.90
C GLY A 54 21.99 5.03 19.44
N ASP A 55 21.92 3.98 20.26
CA ASP A 55 20.89 2.96 20.20
C ASP A 55 19.49 3.64 20.31
N GLU A 56 18.65 3.51 19.29
CA GLU A 56 17.31 4.12 19.26
C GLU A 56 16.25 3.10 19.66
N ARG A 57 15.44 3.41 20.69
CA ARG A 57 14.26 2.61 21.02
C ARG A 57 13.11 2.96 20.07
N LYS A 58 12.68 1.98 19.27
CA LYS A 58 11.58 2.12 18.29
C LYS A 58 10.54 1.03 18.49
N ILE A 59 9.30 1.32 18.07
CA ILE A 59 8.30 0.27 17.85
C ILE A 59 8.48 -0.21 16.41
N VAL A 60 8.77 -1.49 16.23
CA VAL A 60 9.02 -2.09 14.92
C VAL A 60 8.13 -3.32 14.77
N THR A 61 7.65 -3.56 13.57
CA THR A 61 7.04 -4.84 13.18
C THR A 61 8.09 -5.68 12.46
N ILE A 62 8.35 -6.85 13.03
CA ILE A 62 9.32 -7.81 12.53
C ILE A 62 8.56 -8.90 11.79
N VAL A 63 9.03 -9.23 10.60
CA VAL A 63 8.57 -10.35 9.78
C VAL A 63 9.73 -11.32 9.64
N PHE A 64 9.51 -12.56 10.02
CA PHE A 64 10.35 -13.68 9.65
C PHE A 64 9.58 -14.54 8.63
N ALA A 65 10.19 -14.80 7.48
CA ALA A 65 9.61 -15.63 6.43
C ALA A 65 10.57 -16.78 6.13
N ASP A 66 10.19 -17.99 6.50
CA ASP A 66 10.98 -19.19 6.32
C ASP A 66 10.39 -20.03 5.17
N ILE A 67 11.24 -20.38 4.21
CA ILE A 67 10.85 -21.11 3.01
C ILE A 67 11.14 -22.59 3.26
N THR A 68 10.10 -23.41 3.19
CA THR A 68 10.18 -24.83 3.52
C THR A 68 10.21 -25.73 2.28
N GLY A 69 10.63 -26.99 2.47
CA GLY A 69 10.70 -27.98 1.40
C GLY A 69 12.06 -28.09 0.72
N PHE A 70 13.03 -27.23 1.05
CA PHE A 70 14.39 -27.34 0.55
C PHE A 70 15.12 -28.57 1.04
N THR A 71 14.85 -29.06 2.25
CA THR A 71 15.54 -30.26 2.78
C THR A 71 15.25 -31.50 1.94
N ALA A 72 14.00 -31.68 1.51
CA ALA A 72 13.62 -32.78 0.62
C ALA A 72 14.17 -32.61 -0.81
N LEU A 73 14.43 -31.36 -1.23
CA LEU A 73 15.09 -31.05 -2.50
C LEU A 73 16.61 -31.24 -2.40
N ALA A 74 17.24 -30.91 -1.28
CA ALA A 74 18.67 -31.02 -1.01
C ALA A 74 19.14 -32.47 -0.90
N GLU A 75 18.25 -33.43 -0.66
CA GLU A 75 18.55 -34.86 -0.77
C GLU A 75 18.69 -35.33 -2.24
N LYS A 76 18.19 -34.55 -3.20
CA LYS A 76 18.16 -34.87 -4.64
C LYS A 76 18.96 -33.92 -5.51
N LEU A 77 19.33 -32.76 -4.98
CA LEU A 77 20.00 -31.67 -5.68
C LEU A 77 21.36 -31.39 -5.03
N ASP A 78 22.32 -30.97 -5.83
CA ASP A 78 23.61 -30.54 -5.31
C ASP A 78 23.47 -29.21 -4.56
N ALA A 79 24.38 -28.95 -3.60
CA ALA A 79 24.32 -27.75 -2.75
C ALA A 79 24.33 -26.43 -3.56
N GLU A 80 24.96 -26.43 -4.74
CA GLU A 80 24.97 -25.28 -5.65
C GLU A 80 23.59 -25.02 -6.29
N GLU A 81 22.84 -26.08 -6.61
CA GLU A 81 21.50 -26.00 -7.18
C GLU A 81 20.50 -25.50 -6.14
N VAL A 82 20.60 -26.00 -4.90
CA VAL A 82 19.79 -25.52 -3.76
C VAL A 82 20.05 -24.02 -3.52
N ARG A 83 21.32 -23.59 -3.51
CA ARG A 83 21.67 -22.17 -3.34
C ARG A 83 21.10 -21.30 -4.46
N THR A 84 21.18 -21.79 -5.70
CA THR A 84 20.64 -21.06 -6.87
C THR A 84 19.12 -20.92 -6.79
N LEU A 85 18.43 -21.95 -6.31
CA LEU A 85 16.99 -21.92 -6.10
C LEU A 85 16.60 -20.92 -5.01
N ILE A 86 17.28 -20.93 -3.86
CA ILE A 86 17.06 -19.99 -2.74
C ILE A 86 17.27 -18.54 -3.20
N ASN A 87 18.38 -18.25 -3.88
CA ASN A 87 18.66 -16.91 -4.37
C ASN A 87 17.56 -16.40 -5.31
N ALA A 88 17.04 -17.26 -6.17
CA ALA A 88 15.96 -16.89 -7.06
C ALA A 88 14.61 -16.72 -6.34
N CYS A 89 14.36 -17.43 -5.24
CA CYS A 89 13.23 -17.12 -4.36
C CYS A 89 13.41 -15.72 -3.74
N PHE A 90 14.60 -15.40 -3.25
CA PHE A 90 14.88 -14.08 -2.66
C PHE A 90 14.73 -12.94 -3.68
N GLU A 91 15.14 -13.15 -4.95
CA GLU A 91 14.90 -12.19 -6.04
C GLU A 91 13.42 -11.89 -6.26
N CYS A 92 12.52 -12.81 -5.92
CA CYS A 92 11.07 -12.62 -6.00
C CYS A 92 10.49 -11.98 -4.74
N LEU A 93 10.98 -12.36 -3.55
CA LEU A 93 10.40 -11.94 -2.26
C LEU A 93 10.89 -10.58 -1.77
N VAL A 94 12.18 -10.26 -1.97
CA VAL A 94 12.77 -8.99 -1.50
C VAL A 94 12.08 -7.76 -2.10
N PRO A 95 11.77 -7.71 -3.41
CA PRO A 95 11.03 -6.58 -3.98
C PRO A 95 9.66 -6.36 -3.34
N ILE A 96 8.99 -7.42 -2.87
CA ILE A 96 7.68 -7.32 -2.20
C ILE A 96 7.83 -6.63 -0.85
N VAL A 97 8.84 -7.00 -0.05
CA VAL A 97 9.12 -6.32 1.22
C VAL A 97 9.39 -4.83 0.98
N GLN A 98 10.22 -4.51 -0.02
CA GLN A 98 10.57 -3.14 -0.39
C GLN A 98 9.38 -2.35 -0.92
N LYS A 99 8.48 -2.97 -1.69
CA LYS A 99 7.23 -2.38 -2.18
C LYS A 99 6.34 -1.84 -1.06
N TYR A 100 6.33 -2.49 0.11
CA TYR A 100 5.62 -2.03 1.30
C TYR A 100 6.49 -1.18 2.25
N ALA A 101 7.63 -0.69 1.74
CA ALA A 101 8.69 0.03 2.44
C ALA A 101 9.23 -0.68 3.70
N GLY A 102 9.26 -2.01 3.67
CA GLY A 102 10.04 -2.81 4.60
C GLY A 102 11.51 -2.81 4.21
N THR A 103 12.38 -3.03 5.20
CA THR A 103 13.83 -3.18 5.03
C THR A 103 14.23 -4.61 5.35
N ILE A 104 15.05 -5.24 4.49
CA ILE A 104 15.66 -6.53 4.81
C ILE A 104 16.78 -6.30 5.81
N ASP A 105 16.68 -6.93 6.99
CA ASP A 105 17.71 -6.85 8.03
C ASP A 105 18.84 -7.83 7.74
N LYS A 106 18.49 -9.12 7.56
CA LYS A 106 19.43 -10.18 7.18
C LYS A 106 18.71 -11.40 6.62
N PHE A 107 19.50 -12.27 6.01
CA PHE A 107 19.12 -13.63 5.64
C PHE A 107 19.70 -14.61 6.68
N ILE A 108 18.90 -15.59 7.09
CA ILE A 108 19.27 -16.63 8.06
C ILE A 108 19.07 -17.98 7.37
N GLY A 109 20.05 -18.38 6.52
CA GLY A 109 19.86 -19.53 5.65
C GLY A 109 18.84 -19.24 4.55
N ASP A 110 17.73 -19.96 4.56
CA ASP A 110 16.54 -19.83 3.71
C ASP A 110 15.47 -18.87 4.29
N GLU A 111 15.67 -18.38 5.51
CA GLU A 111 14.77 -17.47 6.18
C GLU A 111 15.13 -15.99 5.93
N ILE A 112 14.10 -15.16 5.68
CA ILE A 112 14.21 -13.70 5.53
C ILE A 112 13.76 -13.02 6.82
N MET A 113 14.62 -12.16 7.38
CA MET A 113 14.23 -11.22 8.44
C MET A 113 14.02 -9.83 7.84
N ALA A 114 12.79 -9.32 7.93
CA ALA A 114 12.40 -8.00 7.45
C ALA A 114 11.82 -7.12 8.56
N LEU A 115 12.04 -5.81 8.43
CA LEU A 115 11.66 -4.79 9.40
C LEU A 115 10.75 -3.76 8.77
N PHE A 116 9.63 -3.47 9.44
CA PHE A 116 8.74 -2.36 9.14
C PHE A 116 8.74 -1.44 10.35
N GLY A 117 9.23 -0.22 10.18
CA GLY A 117 9.44 0.72 11.29
C GLY A 117 10.89 1.06 11.58
N ALA A 118 11.82 0.43 10.87
CA ALA A 118 13.26 0.69 10.96
C ALA A 118 13.89 0.57 9.57
N PRO A 119 14.76 1.50 9.15
CA PRO A 119 15.18 2.69 9.90
C PRO A 119 14.11 3.80 9.97
N VAL A 120 13.16 3.80 9.04
CA VAL A 120 12.06 4.77 8.94
C VAL A 120 10.76 4.17 9.47
N ALA A 121 10.04 4.93 10.30
CA ALA A 121 8.79 4.50 10.92
C ALA A 121 7.55 5.11 10.28
N HIS A 122 6.50 4.30 10.16
CA HIS A 122 5.18 4.69 9.66
C HIS A 122 4.09 4.23 10.64
N GLU A 123 2.97 4.96 10.69
CA GLU A 123 1.85 4.60 11.59
C GLU A 123 1.24 3.23 11.25
N ASP A 124 1.33 2.84 9.97
CA ASP A 124 0.75 1.65 9.36
C ASP A 124 1.78 0.51 9.15
N ASP A 125 2.96 0.55 9.79
CA ASP A 125 3.97 -0.51 9.69
C ASP A 125 3.43 -1.94 9.96
N PRO A 126 2.54 -2.16 10.97
CA PRO A 126 1.91 -3.47 11.15
C PRO A 126 1.04 -3.91 9.96
N GLU A 127 0.33 -2.98 9.31
CA GLU A 127 -0.50 -3.28 8.15
C GLU A 127 0.38 -3.62 6.94
N ARG A 128 1.41 -2.81 6.68
CA ARG A 128 2.41 -3.01 5.62
C ARG A 128 3.05 -4.40 5.72
N ALA A 129 3.48 -4.77 6.92
CA ALA A 129 4.06 -6.08 7.20
C ALA A 129 3.12 -7.22 6.81
N LEU A 130 1.85 -7.18 7.23
CA LEU A 130 0.89 -8.24 6.92
C LEU A 130 0.52 -8.29 5.43
N ARG A 131 0.46 -7.15 4.73
CA ARG A 131 0.25 -7.12 3.28
C ARG A 131 1.44 -7.71 2.53
N ALA A 132 2.65 -7.37 2.94
CA ALA A 132 3.86 -7.98 2.39
C ALA A 132 3.87 -9.50 2.63
N SER A 133 3.49 -9.96 3.83
CA SER A 133 3.41 -11.39 4.15
C SER A 133 2.42 -12.15 3.26
N LEU A 134 1.23 -11.59 3.00
CA LEU A 134 0.25 -12.19 2.08
C LEU A 134 0.78 -12.23 0.65
N GLU A 135 1.32 -11.13 0.15
CA GLU A 135 1.84 -11.07 -1.23
C GLU A 135 3.06 -11.97 -1.43
N MET A 136 3.91 -12.14 -0.40
CA MET A 136 4.99 -13.12 -0.42
C MET A 136 4.47 -14.57 -0.56
N MET A 137 3.37 -14.93 0.12
CA MET A 137 2.75 -16.26 -0.01
C MET A 137 2.29 -16.50 -1.46
N ASP A 138 1.59 -15.54 -2.05
CA ASP A 138 1.13 -15.61 -3.44
C ASP A 138 2.32 -15.74 -4.42
N ALA A 139 3.40 -15.00 -4.16
CA ALA A 139 4.60 -15.01 -4.99
C ALA A 139 5.31 -16.37 -5.01
N ILE A 140 5.37 -17.09 -3.88
CA ILE A 140 5.92 -18.45 -3.83
C ILE A 140 5.08 -19.42 -4.67
N GLU A 141 3.76 -19.30 -4.66
CA GLU A 141 2.92 -20.14 -5.52
C GLU A 141 3.16 -19.87 -7.01
N VAL A 142 3.30 -18.59 -7.39
CA VAL A 142 3.64 -18.21 -8.77
C VAL A 142 5.00 -18.76 -9.18
N PHE A 143 6.00 -18.62 -8.30
CA PHE A 143 7.35 -19.15 -8.52
C PHE A 143 7.33 -20.66 -8.72
N ASN A 144 6.60 -21.39 -7.88
CA ASN A 144 6.43 -22.83 -7.99
C ASN A 144 5.83 -23.27 -9.33
N ARG A 145 4.77 -22.60 -9.78
CA ARG A 145 4.16 -22.88 -11.09
C ARG A 145 5.12 -22.62 -12.24
N ALA A 146 5.89 -21.54 -12.18
CA ALA A 146 6.84 -21.17 -13.23
C ALA A 146 8.03 -22.13 -13.33
N ARG A 147 8.44 -22.75 -12.21
CA ARG A 147 9.63 -23.60 -12.14
C ARG A 147 9.36 -25.08 -11.95
N GLY A 148 8.09 -25.48 -11.83
CA GLY A 148 7.70 -26.86 -11.56
C GLY A 148 8.15 -27.34 -10.17
N THR A 149 8.29 -26.43 -9.20
CA THR A 149 8.71 -26.73 -7.83
C THR A 149 7.51 -26.76 -6.87
N HIS A 150 7.75 -27.24 -5.65
CA HIS A 150 6.72 -27.36 -4.60
C HIS A 150 7.26 -26.81 -3.26
N LEU A 151 7.87 -25.63 -3.30
CA LEU A 151 8.38 -24.95 -2.11
C LEU A 151 7.21 -24.47 -1.24
N GLY A 152 7.32 -24.66 0.06
CA GLY A 152 6.43 -24.08 1.05
C GLY A 152 7.01 -22.78 1.60
N MET A 153 6.22 -22.05 2.38
CA MET A 153 6.70 -20.92 3.17
C MET A 153 5.80 -20.74 4.38
N HIS A 154 6.35 -20.33 5.50
CA HIS A 154 5.59 -19.93 6.68
C HIS A 154 6.19 -18.66 7.28
N ILE A 155 5.34 -17.88 7.94
CA ILE A 155 5.69 -16.50 8.33
C ILE A 155 5.29 -16.23 9.77
N GLY A 156 6.21 -15.66 10.54
CA GLY A 156 5.97 -15.12 11.87
C GLY A 156 6.04 -13.60 11.86
N VAL A 157 4.99 -12.93 12.35
CA VAL A 157 4.92 -11.46 12.43
C VAL A 157 4.64 -10.98 13.84
N ASN A 158 5.45 -10.06 14.36
CA ASN A 158 5.20 -9.45 15.65
C ASN A 158 5.66 -7.99 15.72
N THR A 159 4.87 -7.16 16.41
CA THR A 159 5.14 -5.73 16.62
C THR A 159 5.51 -5.49 18.08
N GLY A 160 6.59 -4.76 18.33
CA GLY A 160 6.96 -4.40 19.69
C GLY A 160 8.16 -3.47 19.79
N PRO A 161 8.53 -3.09 21.02
CA PRO A 161 9.71 -2.27 21.26
C PRO A 161 10.99 -3.06 20.93
N VAL A 162 11.87 -2.41 20.19
CA VAL A 162 13.22 -2.89 19.88
C VAL A 162 14.22 -1.76 20.12
N VAL A 163 15.47 -2.15 20.29
CA VAL A 163 16.63 -1.26 20.21
C VAL A 163 17.21 -1.42 18.82
N ALA A 164 17.21 -0.34 18.04
CA ALA A 164 17.77 -0.29 16.70
C ALA A 164 19.10 0.45 16.73
N GLY A 165 20.14 -0.12 16.12
CA GLY A 165 21.46 0.48 16.15
C GLY A 165 22.48 -0.32 15.36
N SER A 166 23.71 0.19 15.33
CA SER A 166 24.83 -0.51 14.71
C SER A 166 25.31 -1.63 15.64
N VAL A 167 25.06 -2.89 15.27
CA VAL A 167 25.44 -4.07 16.05
C VAL A 167 26.66 -4.73 15.39
N GLY A 168 27.74 -4.92 16.15
CA GLY A 168 28.94 -5.61 15.67
C GLY A 168 30.24 -5.22 16.38
N ALA A 169 31.34 -5.88 16.03
CA ALA A 169 32.68 -5.64 16.59
C ALA A 169 33.53 -4.75 15.67
N HIS A 170 34.72 -4.31 16.12
CA HIS A 170 35.63 -3.50 15.30
C HIS A 170 35.89 -4.16 13.93
N GLY A 171 35.42 -3.51 12.85
CA GLY A 171 35.59 -3.95 11.47
C GLY A 171 34.32 -4.46 10.77
N ARG A 172 33.23 -4.75 11.49
CA ARG A 172 31.94 -5.16 10.87
C ARG A 172 30.78 -4.66 11.74
N ARG A 173 30.03 -3.70 11.22
CA ARG A 173 28.97 -2.98 11.91
C ARG A 173 27.77 -2.96 10.98
N ASP A 174 26.76 -3.76 11.29
CA ASP A 174 25.52 -3.81 10.52
C ASP A 174 24.40 -3.16 11.34
N TYR A 175 23.55 -2.36 10.70
CA TYR A 175 22.35 -1.84 11.35
C TYR A 175 21.41 -3.02 11.60
N SER A 176 20.96 -3.21 12.84
CA SER A 176 20.02 -4.27 13.19
C SER A 176 19.20 -3.92 14.43
N VAL A 177 18.18 -4.72 14.69
CA VAL A 177 17.28 -4.55 15.83
C VAL A 177 17.43 -5.68 16.84
N MET A 178 17.34 -5.34 18.12
CA MET A 178 17.38 -6.31 19.22
C MET A 178 16.21 -6.08 20.17
N GLY A 179 15.65 -7.17 20.71
CA GLY A 179 14.63 -7.10 21.75
C GLY A 179 13.71 -8.30 21.77
N ASP A 180 12.91 -8.40 22.83
CA ASP A 180 11.92 -9.47 23.02
C ASP A 180 10.93 -9.58 21.86
N ALA A 181 10.64 -8.46 21.16
CA ALA A 181 9.75 -8.45 20.02
C ALA A 181 10.30 -9.26 18.83
N VAL A 182 11.62 -9.19 18.60
CA VAL A 182 12.33 -9.97 17.57
C VAL A 182 12.26 -11.45 17.91
N ASN A 183 12.59 -11.79 19.16
CA ASN A 183 12.56 -13.17 19.65
C ASN A 183 11.15 -13.78 19.57
N LEU A 184 10.11 -12.99 19.84
CA LEU A 184 8.74 -13.48 19.68
C LEU A 184 8.40 -13.73 18.20
N ALA A 185 8.78 -12.84 17.28
CA ALA A 185 8.55 -13.05 15.85
C ALA A 185 9.22 -14.33 15.34
N ALA A 186 10.49 -14.57 15.70
CA ALA A 186 11.22 -15.79 15.35
C ALA A 186 10.50 -17.05 15.87
N ARG A 187 10.01 -17.01 17.11
CA ARG A 187 9.28 -18.15 17.67
C ARG A 187 7.89 -18.35 17.07
N LEU A 188 7.29 -17.32 16.47
CA LEU A 188 6.02 -17.45 15.76
C LEU A 188 6.21 -18.17 14.43
N VAL A 189 7.30 -17.87 13.70
CA VAL A 189 7.62 -18.59 12.46
C VAL A 189 7.99 -20.04 12.77
N ASP A 190 8.77 -20.31 13.82
CA ASP A 190 9.11 -21.68 14.27
C ASP A 190 7.87 -22.53 14.60
N ALA A 191 6.79 -21.88 15.06
CA ALA A 191 5.57 -22.53 15.50
C ALA A 191 4.49 -22.64 14.40
N SER A 192 4.67 -21.95 13.28
CA SER A 192 3.74 -21.99 12.15
C SER A 192 4.06 -23.12 11.18
N GLU A 193 3.04 -23.67 10.52
CA GLU A 193 3.23 -24.66 9.46
C GLU A 193 3.30 -24.00 8.07
N SER A 194 3.82 -24.73 7.07
CA SER A 194 3.84 -24.24 5.68
C SER A 194 2.46 -23.79 5.20
N GLY A 195 2.40 -22.59 4.63
CA GLY A 195 1.17 -21.91 4.22
C GLY A 195 0.51 -21.08 5.32
N GLU A 196 1.10 -21.00 6.51
CA GLU A 196 0.56 -20.22 7.62
C GLU A 196 1.33 -18.92 7.87
N ILE A 197 0.58 -17.90 8.29
CA ILE A 197 1.12 -16.63 8.76
C ILE A 197 0.64 -16.44 10.21
N PHE A 198 1.55 -16.56 11.16
CA PHE A 198 1.26 -16.40 12.59
C PHE A 198 1.56 -14.97 13.05
N VAL A 199 0.58 -14.37 13.71
CA VAL A 199 0.60 -12.96 14.08
C VAL A 199 0.50 -12.80 15.60
N GLY A 200 1.46 -12.06 16.14
CA GLY A 200 1.54 -11.72 17.56
C GLY A 200 0.40 -10.81 18.02
N PRO A 201 0.13 -10.75 19.33
CA PRO A 201 -1.04 -10.07 19.88
C PRO A 201 -1.01 -8.56 19.66
N ALA A 202 0.17 -7.94 19.67
CA ALA A 202 0.33 -6.51 19.44
C ALA A 202 0.06 -6.12 17.99
N THR A 203 0.52 -6.92 17.03
CA THR A 203 0.24 -6.74 15.60
C THR A 203 -1.25 -6.93 15.34
N HIS A 204 -1.83 -8.04 15.81
CA HIS A 204 -3.25 -8.32 15.68
C HIS A 204 -4.12 -7.18 16.20
N ARG A 205 -3.86 -6.66 17.42
CA ARG A 205 -4.64 -5.53 17.96
C ARG A 205 -4.62 -4.27 17.10
N ARG A 206 -3.56 -4.05 16.33
CA ARG A 206 -3.40 -2.88 15.45
C ARG A 206 -4.02 -3.09 14.07
N THR A 207 -4.29 -4.33 13.69
CA THR A 207 -4.71 -4.68 12.32
C THR A 207 -5.98 -5.55 12.25
N ALA A 208 -6.59 -5.89 13.39
CA ALA A 208 -7.78 -6.77 13.49
C ALA A 208 -8.98 -6.30 12.66
N ASN A 209 -9.06 -5.02 12.32
CA ASN A 209 -10.13 -4.45 11.51
C ASN A 209 -9.83 -4.43 10.01
N LEU A 210 -8.57 -4.68 9.63
CA LEU A 210 -8.08 -4.63 8.25
C LEU A 210 -7.90 -6.02 7.63
N PHE A 211 -7.78 -7.05 8.46
CA PHE A 211 -7.54 -8.42 8.02
C PHE A 211 -8.46 -9.43 8.71
N GLY A 212 -8.68 -10.56 8.03
CA GLY A 212 -9.34 -11.72 8.60
C GLY A 212 -8.35 -12.58 9.38
N PHE A 213 -8.70 -12.90 10.63
CA PHE A 213 -7.89 -13.75 11.51
C PHE A 213 -8.68 -14.96 12.00
N GLN A 214 -8.02 -16.12 12.02
CA GLN A 214 -8.50 -17.30 12.71
C GLN A 214 -7.83 -17.37 14.10
N LYS A 215 -8.65 -17.56 15.13
CA LYS A 215 -8.17 -17.76 16.49
C LYS A 215 -7.62 -19.18 16.61
N ILE A 216 -6.37 -19.31 17.02
CA ILE A 216 -5.73 -20.59 17.30
C ILE A 216 -5.46 -20.73 18.81
N PRO A 217 -5.29 -21.96 19.34
CA PRO A 217 -4.89 -22.16 20.72
C PRO A 217 -3.59 -21.40 21.03
N PRO A 218 -3.44 -20.81 22.24
CA PRO A 218 -2.22 -20.15 22.63
C PRO A 218 -1.00 -21.07 22.46
N VAL A 219 0.04 -20.56 21.80
CA VAL A 219 1.24 -21.33 21.50
C VAL A 219 2.22 -21.20 22.66
N LYS A 220 2.71 -22.34 23.15
CA LYS A 220 3.76 -22.36 24.16
C LYS A 220 5.11 -22.12 23.48
N VAL A 221 5.61 -20.90 23.60
CA VAL A 221 6.90 -20.50 23.04
C VAL A 221 8.01 -20.64 24.09
N LYS A 222 9.14 -21.22 23.69
CA LYS A 222 10.30 -21.50 24.56
C LYS A 222 10.76 -20.22 25.28
N GLY A 223 10.83 -20.22 26.60
CA GLY A 223 11.30 -19.06 27.37
C GLY A 223 10.25 -17.98 27.66
N LYS A 224 8.95 -18.26 27.50
CA LYS A 224 7.85 -17.51 28.12
C LYS A 224 7.12 -18.46 29.09
N GLU A 225 6.80 -17.96 30.29
CA GLU A 225 6.06 -18.74 31.30
C GLU A 225 4.60 -18.95 30.90
N GLU A 226 3.97 -17.92 30.34
CA GLU A 226 2.59 -17.97 29.84
C GLU A 226 2.54 -18.24 28.32
N PRO A 227 1.62 -19.11 27.84
CA PRO A 227 1.35 -19.28 26.42
C PRO A 227 0.97 -17.95 25.75
N VAL A 228 1.54 -17.68 24.58
CA VAL A 228 1.27 -16.43 23.86
C VAL A 228 0.03 -16.61 22.99
N ALA A 229 -0.89 -15.64 23.06
CA ALA A 229 -2.02 -15.59 22.14
C ALA A 229 -1.53 -15.31 20.72
N VAL A 230 -1.72 -16.27 19.82
CA VAL A 230 -1.35 -16.18 18.41
C VAL A 230 -2.62 -16.16 17.56
N HIS A 231 -2.57 -15.44 16.45
CA HIS A 231 -3.66 -15.35 15.48
C HIS A 231 -3.12 -15.78 14.12
N ARG A 232 -3.81 -16.69 13.44
CA ARG A 232 -3.48 -17.05 12.06
C ARG A 232 -4.12 -16.03 11.13
N LEU A 233 -3.33 -15.36 10.32
CA LEU A 233 -3.83 -14.46 9.27
C LEU A 233 -4.39 -15.30 8.11
N VAL A 234 -5.61 -14.98 7.67
CA VAL A 234 -6.34 -15.73 6.62
C VAL A 234 -6.43 -14.95 5.31
N GLY A 235 -6.38 -13.62 5.37
CA GLY A 235 -6.52 -12.75 4.20
C GLY A 235 -6.87 -11.32 4.62
N ARG A 236 -7.16 -10.42 3.67
CA ARG A 236 -7.65 -9.08 4.03
C ARG A 236 -9.12 -9.17 4.44
N ALA A 237 -9.57 -8.19 5.22
CA ALA A 237 -10.96 -8.15 5.64
C ALA A 237 -11.84 -7.75 4.45
N ALA A 238 -12.97 -8.46 4.27
CA ALA A 238 -13.93 -8.18 3.19
C ALA A 238 -14.59 -6.78 3.30
N ALA A 239 -14.50 -6.13 4.46
CA ALA A 239 -14.81 -4.71 4.67
C ALA A 239 -14.01 -4.21 5.90
N PRO A 240 -13.28 -3.09 5.80
CA PRO A 240 -12.56 -2.55 6.95
C PRO A 240 -13.56 -2.13 8.04
N LYS A 241 -13.46 -2.75 9.23
CA LYS A 241 -14.30 -2.33 10.37
C LYS A 241 -13.78 -0.99 10.91
N PRO A 242 -14.66 -0.06 11.32
CA PRO A 242 -14.25 1.25 11.80
C PRO A 242 -13.28 1.13 12.98
N MET A 243 -12.15 1.83 12.88
CA MET A 243 -11.05 1.79 13.83
C MET A 243 -11.45 2.58 15.09
N ARG A 244 -11.49 1.90 16.24
CA ARG A 244 -11.79 2.45 17.58
C ARG A 244 -13.22 2.94 17.81
N GLY A 245 -14.03 1.98 18.24
CA GLY A 245 -15.15 2.14 19.16
C GLY A 245 -15.36 0.77 19.79
N ILE A 246 -15.63 0.67 21.08
CA ILE A 246 -16.18 -0.57 21.64
C ILE A 246 -17.47 -0.82 20.86
N GLU A 247 -17.68 -2.05 20.37
CA GLU A 247 -18.90 -2.43 19.66
C GLU A 247 -20.12 -2.03 20.52
N GLY A 248 -20.87 -1.02 20.09
CA GLY A 248 -22.00 -0.44 20.84
C GLY A 248 -21.77 0.92 21.54
N LEU A 249 -20.54 1.43 21.64
CA LEU A 249 -20.25 2.78 22.16
C LEU A 249 -19.95 3.74 21.02
N ARG A 250 -21.02 4.36 20.48
CA ARG A 250 -20.90 5.52 19.60
C ARG A 250 -20.76 6.75 20.51
N SER A 251 -19.55 7.32 20.65
CA SER A 251 -19.46 8.69 21.15
C SER A 251 -20.09 9.61 20.11
N SER A 252 -20.93 10.55 20.54
CA SER A 252 -21.43 11.62 19.68
C SER A 252 -20.25 12.46 19.19
N LEU A 253 -20.31 12.90 17.93
CA LEU A 253 -19.40 13.92 17.43
C LEU A 253 -19.77 15.23 18.15
N VAL A 254 -18.86 15.79 18.96
CA VAL A 254 -19.11 17.04 19.71
C VAL A 254 -18.32 18.17 19.05
N GLY A 255 -18.99 19.31 18.81
CA GLY A 255 -18.33 20.55 18.38
C GLY A 255 -17.95 20.60 16.89
N ARG A 256 -18.66 19.84 16.05
CA ARG A 256 -18.45 19.78 14.59
C ARG A 256 -19.74 20.06 13.80
N ASP A 257 -20.69 20.73 14.45
CA ASP A 257 -22.03 20.99 13.89
C ASP A 257 -21.95 21.81 12.60
N LYS A 258 -21.01 22.76 12.52
CA LYS A 258 -20.82 23.61 11.34
C LYS A 258 -20.32 22.80 10.14
N GLU A 259 -19.28 22.00 10.33
CA GLU A 259 -18.71 21.15 9.27
C GLU A 259 -19.73 20.12 8.78
N LEU A 260 -20.50 19.52 9.69
CA LEU A 260 -21.59 18.62 9.31
C LEU A 260 -22.70 19.33 8.55
N GLN A 261 -23.09 20.54 8.93
CA GLN A 261 -24.09 21.33 8.21
C GLN A 261 -23.64 21.67 6.78
N GLU A 262 -22.36 22.01 6.58
CA GLU A 262 -21.80 22.27 5.25
C GLU A 262 -21.86 21.01 4.36
N ILE A 263 -21.49 19.85 4.92
CA ILE A 263 -21.59 18.56 4.22
C ILE A 263 -23.05 18.20 3.90
N GLN A 264 -23.98 18.39 4.86
CA GLN A 264 -25.41 18.13 4.65
C GLN A 264 -26.00 19.03 3.56
N SER A 265 -25.58 20.29 3.50
CA SER A 265 -25.97 21.22 2.44
C SER A 265 -25.47 20.75 1.06
N ALA A 266 -24.21 20.29 0.98
CA ALA A 266 -23.65 19.71 -0.23
C ALA A 266 -24.41 18.45 -0.69
N LEU A 267 -24.72 17.53 0.23
CA LEU A 267 -25.55 16.34 -0.05
C LEU A 267 -26.97 16.70 -0.52
N SER A 268 -27.57 17.72 0.09
CA SER A 268 -28.89 18.22 -0.33
C SER A 268 -28.84 18.84 -1.73
N GLY A 269 -27.76 19.54 -2.08
CA GLY A 269 -27.49 20.04 -3.42
C GLY A 269 -27.33 18.91 -4.43
N LEU A 270 -26.59 17.87 -4.05
CA LEU A 270 -26.34 16.67 -4.85
C LEU A 270 -27.65 15.98 -5.26
N GLN A 271 -28.58 15.81 -4.32
CA GLN A 271 -29.90 15.25 -4.59
C GLN A 271 -30.74 16.09 -5.56
N ARG A 272 -30.49 17.41 -5.62
CA ARG A 272 -31.15 18.33 -6.56
C ARG A 272 -30.47 18.38 -7.93
N GLY A 273 -29.42 17.59 -8.17
CA GLY A 273 -28.70 17.58 -9.44
C GLY A 273 -27.41 18.42 -9.45
N HIS A 274 -27.07 19.07 -8.34
CA HIS A 274 -25.91 19.96 -8.27
C HIS A 274 -24.70 19.28 -7.63
N GLY A 275 -23.63 19.09 -8.39
CA GLY A 275 -22.37 18.62 -7.85
C GLY A 275 -21.66 19.66 -6.97
N SER A 276 -20.65 19.19 -6.24
CA SER A 276 -19.85 20.04 -5.35
C SER A 276 -18.49 19.42 -5.07
N ILE A 277 -17.58 20.25 -4.55
CA ILE A 277 -16.28 19.81 -4.04
C ILE A 277 -16.23 20.16 -2.56
N VAL A 278 -15.92 19.18 -1.72
CA VAL A 278 -15.78 19.34 -0.27
C VAL A 278 -14.39 18.89 0.15
N ALA A 279 -13.67 19.76 0.86
CA ALA A 279 -12.33 19.49 1.33
C ALA A 279 -12.31 19.35 2.86
N ILE A 280 -11.89 18.20 3.37
CA ILE A 280 -11.64 18.00 4.81
C ILE A 280 -10.13 18.03 5.03
N VAL A 281 -9.63 19.15 5.54
CA VAL A 281 -8.19 19.37 5.74
C VAL A 281 -7.91 19.59 7.22
N GLY A 282 -6.86 18.92 7.74
CA GLY A 282 -6.42 19.10 9.11
C GLY A 282 -5.35 18.11 9.53
N GLU A 283 -4.70 18.34 10.66
CA GLU A 283 -3.65 17.45 11.20
C GLU A 283 -4.16 16.03 11.49
N ALA A 284 -3.22 15.10 11.65
CA ALA A 284 -3.50 13.73 12.05
C ALA A 284 -4.23 13.70 13.41
N GLY A 285 -5.24 12.84 13.55
CA GLY A 285 -5.99 12.70 14.81
C GLY A 285 -7.14 13.69 15.05
N LEU A 286 -7.35 14.72 14.21
CA LEU A 286 -8.43 15.71 14.38
C LEU A 286 -9.86 15.21 14.05
N GLY A 287 -10.03 13.91 13.80
CA GLY A 287 -11.33 13.30 13.52
C GLY A 287 -11.79 13.36 12.06
N LYS A 288 -10.89 13.56 11.09
CA LYS A 288 -11.25 13.61 9.65
C LYS A 288 -11.99 12.35 9.17
N SER A 289 -11.44 11.16 9.43
CA SER A 289 -12.10 9.89 9.09
C SER A 289 -13.43 9.71 9.83
N ARG A 290 -13.59 10.34 11.01
CA ARG A 290 -14.89 10.34 11.69
C ARG A 290 -15.90 11.21 10.95
N LEU A 291 -15.52 12.38 10.46
CA LEU A 291 -16.39 13.21 9.61
C LEU A 291 -16.82 12.48 8.32
N VAL A 292 -15.93 11.72 7.69
CA VAL A 292 -16.30 10.86 6.55
C VAL A 292 -17.32 9.80 6.97
N ALA A 293 -17.11 9.12 8.10
CA ALA A 293 -18.06 8.13 8.61
C ALA A 293 -19.44 8.72 8.93
N GLU A 294 -19.50 9.93 9.49
CA GLU A 294 -20.77 10.64 9.73
C GLU A 294 -21.43 11.04 8.40
N THR A 295 -20.65 11.51 7.41
CA THR A 295 -21.15 11.77 6.04
C THR A 295 -21.80 10.54 5.45
N ARG A 296 -21.15 9.38 5.57
CA ARG A 296 -21.67 8.09 5.08
C ARG A 296 -22.95 7.67 5.80
N ALA A 297 -23.05 7.93 7.11
CA ALA A 297 -24.26 7.65 7.89
C ALA A 297 -25.44 8.56 7.53
N LEU A 298 -25.16 9.76 7.02
CA LEU A 298 -26.16 10.72 6.53
C LEU A 298 -26.53 10.52 5.05
N LEU A 299 -25.91 9.56 4.37
CA LEU A 299 -26.06 9.38 2.94
C LEU A 299 -27.49 8.92 2.59
N PRO A 300 -28.22 9.63 1.72
CA PRO A 300 -29.53 9.19 1.26
C PRO A 300 -29.46 7.89 0.43
N GLU A 301 -30.48 7.04 0.48
CA GLU A 301 -30.50 5.75 -0.24
C GLU A 301 -30.35 5.89 -1.77
N ASN A 302 -30.82 7.01 -2.32
CA ASN A 302 -30.74 7.31 -3.74
C ASN A 302 -29.39 7.88 -4.20
N VAL A 303 -28.39 7.95 -3.30
CA VAL A 303 -27.03 8.41 -3.62
C VAL A 303 -26.08 7.21 -3.64
N ALA A 304 -25.20 7.17 -4.64
CA ALA A 304 -24.11 6.21 -4.73
C ALA A 304 -22.87 6.73 -3.97
N TRP A 305 -22.09 5.81 -3.44
CA TRP A 305 -20.87 6.08 -2.68
C TRP A 305 -19.73 5.25 -3.24
N ALA A 306 -18.57 5.86 -3.42
CA ALA A 306 -17.34 5.13 -3.60
C ALA A 306 -16.17 5.82 -2.88
N GLU A 307 -15.30 5.02 -2.29
CA GLU A 307 -14.19 5.49 -1.46
C GLU A 307 -12.88 4.86 -1.91
N GLY A 308 -11.86 5.71 -2.06
CA GLY A 308 -10.48 5.31 -2.27
C GLY A 308 -9.63 5.88 -1.15
N ARG A 309 -8.65 5.11 -0.69
CA ARG A 309 -7.71 5.54 0.33
C ARG A 309 -6.26 5.37 -0.10
N ALA A 310 -5.51 6.46 -0.03
CA ALA A 310 -4.06 6.42 -0.22
C ALA A 310 -3.39 6.01 1.10
N LEU A 311 -2.33 5.22 1.00
CA LEU A 311 -1.52 4.82 2.13
C LEU A 311 -0.10 5.33 1.90
N SER A 312 0.66 5.47 2.97
CA SER A 312 1.98 6.10 2.93
C SER A 312 3.00 5.38 2.02
N TYR A 313 2.75 4.12 1.65
CA TYR A 313 3.56 3.34 0.69
C TYR A 313 2.96 3.27 -0.72
N THR A 314 1.74 3.75 -0.93
CA THR A 314 1.08 3.67 -2.24
C THR A 314 1.42 4.87 -3.12
N ALA A 315 2.15 5.86 -2.61
CA ALA A 315 2.55 7.05 -3.37
C ALA A 315 3.37 6.73 -4.64
N GLY A 316 4.12 5.61 -4.63
CA GLY A 316 4.84 5.11 -5.80
C GLY A 316 4.04 4.16 -6.70
N MET A 317 2.79 3.82 -6.34
CA MET A 317 1.95 2.89 -7.09
C MET A 317 1.01 3.69 -8.01
N SER A 318 1.33 3.73 -9.30
CA SER A 318 0.54 4.49 -10.29
C SER A 318 -0.94 4.13 -10.26
N TYR A 319 -1.79 5.16 -10.24
CA TYR A 319 -3.24 5.08 -10.24
C TYR A 319 -3.84 4.34 -9.04
N TRP A 320 -3.12 4.19 -7.91
CA TRP A 320 -3.62 3.44 -6.76
C TRP A 320 -4.98 3.92 -6.28
N LEU A 321 -5.11 5.23 -6.02
CA LEU A 321 -6.34 5.79 -5.47
C LEU A 321 -7.50 5.70 -6.45
N ALA A 322 -7.22 5.93 -7.74
CA ALA A 322 -8.19 5.75 -8.82
C ALA A 322 -8.67 4.29 -8.95
N ARG A 323 -7.76 3.32 -8.75
CA ARG A 323 -8.09 1.88 -8.75
C ARG A 323 -8.96 1.50 -7.56
N GLU A 324 -8.68 2.03 -6.37
CA GLU A 324 -9.52 1.79 -5.18
C GLU A 324 -10.94 2.33 -5.37
N ILE A 325 -11.09 3.54 -5.92
CA ILE A 325 -12.40 4.10 -6.27
C ILE A 325 -13.15 3.19 -7.26
N LEU A 326 -12.48 2.73 -8.33
CA LEU A 326 -13.10 1.81 -9.28
C LEU A 326 -13.49 0.48 -8.64
N ARG A 327 -12.63 -0.09 -7.77
CA ARG A 327 -12.95 -1.34 -7.05
C ARG A 327 -14.20 -1.19 -6.21
N ASP A 328 -14.31 -0.10 -5.44
CA ASP A 328 -15.47 0.16 -4.58
C ASP A 328 -16.75 0.41 -5.42
N LEU A 329 -16.64 1.16 -6.52
CA LEU A 329 -17.72 1.36 -7.49
C LEU A 329 -18.23 0.05 -8.11
N LEU A 330 -17.35 -0.93 -8.29
CA LEU A 330 -17.69 -2.26 -8.83
C LEU A 330 -18.12 -3.25 -7.73
N GLY A 331 -18.08 -2.86 -6.45
CA GLY A 331 -18.39 -3.74 -5.33
C GLY A 331 -17.39 -4.91 -5.19
N LEU A 332 -16.16 -4.73 -5.65
CA LEU A 332 -15.14 -5.77 -5.68
C LEU A 332 -14.42 -5.87 -4.34
N LYS A 333 -14.14 -7.12 -3.94
CA LYS A 333 -13.26 -7.40 -2.79
C LYS A 333 -11.79 -7.13 -3.16
N ALA A 334 -10.95 -6.96 -2.15
CA ALA A 334 -9.52 -6.72 -2.35
C ALA A 334 -8.82 -7.87 -3.12
N GLU A 335 -9.26 -9.11 -2.89
CA GLU A 335 -8.72 -10.34 -3.48
C GLU A 335 -9.37 -10.74 -4.80
N ALA A 336 -10.25 -9.91 -5.37
CA ALA A 336 -10.89 -10.21 -6.65
C ALA A 336 -9.83 -10.52 -7.72
N SER A 337 -10.02 -11.64 -8.41
CA SER A 337 -9.12 -12.06 -9.49
C SER A 337 -9.18 -11.10 -10.67
N SER A 338 -8.13 -11.02 -11.50
CA SER A 338 -8.14 -10.17 -12.71
C SER A 338 -9.33 -10.49 -13.63
N VAL A 339 -9.72 -11.77 -13.71
CA VAL A 339 -10.90 -12.23 -14.45
C VAL A 339 -12.19 -11.68 -13.88
N GLU A 340 -12.41 -11.76 -12.56
CA GLU A 340 -13.59 -11.20 -11.90
C GLU A 340 -13.66 -9.68 -12.06
N ILE A 341 -12.52 -8.98 -11.89
CA ILE A 341 -12.44 -7.53 -12.07
C ILE A 341 -12.84 -7.16 -13.51
N GLY A 342 -12.28 -7.86 -14.51
CA GLY A 342 -12.59 -7.62 -15.92
C GLY A 342 -14.06 -7.86 -16.26
N MET A 343 -14.65 -8.94 -15.74
CA MET A 343 -16.08 -9.23 -15.95
C MET A 343 -16.98 -8.13 -15.36
N GLU A 344 -16.78 -7.75 -14.10
CA GLU A 344 -17.63 -6.74 -13.45
C GLU A 344 -17.39 -5.34 -14.02
N LEU A 345 -16.14 -5.00 -14.36
CA LEU A 345 -15.82 -3.75 -15.05
C LEU A 345 -16.53 -3.66 -16.40
N ARG A 346 -16.45 -4.72 -17.22
CA ARG A 346 -17.10 -4.74 -18.53
C ARG A 346 -18.61 -4.56 -18.42
N LYS A 347 -19.24 -5.38 -17.56
CA LYS A 347 -20.67 -5.32 -17.29
C LYS A 347 -21.09 -3.93 -16.79
N SER A 348 -20.30 -3.33 -15.90
CA SER A 348 -20.57 -1.99 -15.42
C SER A 348 -20.44 -0.95 -16.54
N VAL A 349 -19.41 -1.01 -17.38
CA VAL A 349 -19.26 -0.08 -18.51
C VAL A 349 -20.43 -0.22 -19.47
N GLU A 350 -20.80 -1.43 -19.87
CA GLU A 350 -21.95 -1.71 -20.76
C GLU A 350 -23.28 -1.22 -20.15
N THR A 351 -23.43 -1.29 -18.83
CA THR A 351 -24.65 -0.85 -18.13
C THR A 351 -24.78 0.66 -18.05
N GLU A 352 -23.65 1.38 -17.94
CA GLU A 352 -23.62 2.83 -17.77
C GLU A 352 -23.47 3.56 -19.12
N ILE A 353 -22.87 2.90 -20.12
CA ILE A 353 -22.45 3.49 -21.39
C ILE A 353 -22.82 2.53 -22.54
N ASN A 354 -23.89 2.82 -23.28
CA ASN A 354 -24.33 1.95 -24.37
C ASN A 354 -23.46 2.06 -25.64
N ASP A 355 -23.07 3.27 -26.06
CA ASP A 355 -22.49 3.49 -27.40
C ASP A 355 -20.96 3.74 -27.42
N GLU A 356 -20.30 3.77 -26.26
CA GLU A 356 -18.86 4.12 -26.13
C GLU A 356 -18.06 3.09 -25.32
N VAL A 357 -18.52 1.83 -25.22
CA VAL A 357 -17.83 0.77 -24.46
C VAL A 357 -16.37 0.61 -24.90
N ILE A 358 -16.10 0.69 -26.21
CA ILE A 358 -14.77 0.53 -26.79
C ILE A 358 -13.82 1.70 -26.50
N ASP A 359 -14.36 2.86 -26.13
CA ASP A 359 -13.59 4.05 -25.78
C ASP A 359 -13.35 4.19 -24.27
N VAL A 360 -13.91 3.27 -23.47
CA VAL A 360 -13.79 3.27 -22.01
C VAL A 360 -13.16 1.98 -21.49
N TYR A 361 -13.78 0.84 -21.79
CA TYR A 361 -13.41 -0.45 -21.18
C TYR A 361 -11.93 -0.82 -21.39
N PRO A 362 -11.34 -0.71 -22.60
CA PRO A 362 -9.93 -1.08 -22.80
C PRO A 362 -8.96 -0.26 -21.94
N TYR A 363 -9.24 1.04 -21.75
CA TYR A 363 -8.35 1.94 -21.03
C TYR A 363 -8.47 1.79 -19.51
N LEU A 364 -9.69 1.61 -18.99
CA LEU A 364 -9.89 1.28 -17.57
C LEU A 364 -9.29 -0.08 -17.22
N SER A 365 -9.34 -1.04 -18.15
CA SER A 365 -8.79 -2.39 -17.95
C SER A 365 -7.27 -2.40 -17.74
N ARG A 366 -6.55 -1.43 -18.31
CA ARG A 366 -5.11 -1.27 -18.11
C ARG A 366 -4.72 -0.91 -16.69
N LEU A 367 -5.63 -0.34 -15.89
CA LEU A 367 -5.35 -0.08 -14.48
C LEU A 367 -5.32 -1.35 -13.62
N PHE A 368 -5.88 -2.45 -14.11
CA PHE A 368 -5.97 -3.72 -13.38
C PHE A 368 -5.17 -4.85 -14.03
N ASP A 369 -4.41 -4.53 -15.08
CA ASP A 369 -3.67 -5.52 -15.88
C ASP A 369 -4.56 -6.69 -16.34
N ILE A 370 -5.75 -6.34 -16.83
CA ILE A 370 -6.70 -7.30 -17.41
C ILE A 370 -6.31 -7.60 -18.86
N ASP A 371 -6.31 -8.88 -19.21
CA ASP A 371 -6.13 -9.34 -20.59
C ASP A 371 -7.33 -8.94 -21.46
N LEU A 372 -7.05 -8.31 -22.60
CA LEU A 372 -8.06 -7.86 -23.56
C LEU A 372 -8.17 -8.82 -24.74
N ALA A 373 -9.35 -8.84 -25.38
CA ALA A 373 -9.52 -9.49 -26.67
C ALA A 373 -8.76 -8.72 -27.77
N ASP A 374 -8.29 -9.43 -28.81
CA ASP A 374 -7.37 -8.91 -29.83
C ASP A 374 -7.77 -7.53 -30.40
N ALA A 375 -9.05 -7.35 -30.76
CA ALA A 375 -9.53 -6.09 -31.34
C ALA A 375 -9.48 -4.89 -30.37
N MET A 376 -9.58 -5.13 -29.06
CA MET A 376 -9.43 -4.10 -28.03
C MET A 376 -7.97 -3.86 -27.66
N GLU A 377 -7.18 -4.93 -27.66
CA GLU A 377 -5.75 -4.89 -27.39
C GLU A 377 -5.02 -4.01 -28.43
N GLU A 378 -5.39 -4.12 -29.72
CA GLU A 378 -4.83 -3.28 -30.78
C GLU A 378 -5.02 -1.77 -30.53
N ARG A 379 -6.12 -1.35 -29.88
CA ARG A 379 -6.36 0.08 -29.58
C ARG A 379 -5.45 0.64 -28.50
N VAL A 380 -4.85 -0.23 -27.70
CA VAL A 380 -4.02 0.13 -26.55
C VAL A 380 -2.54 -0.06 -26.88
N LYS A 381 -2.19 -1.20 -27.50
CA LYS A 381 -0.82 -1.65 -27.75
C LYS A 381 0.03 -0.66 -28.57
N PHE A 382 -0.59 0.10 -29.47
CA PHE A 382 0.12 1.07 -30.32
C PHE A 382 0.18 2.48 -29.74
N LEU A 383 -0.41 2.73 -28.56
CA LEU A 383 -0.35 4.04 -27.93
C LEU A 383 0.97 4.25 -27.20
N GLY A 384 1.59 5.41 -27.43
CA GLY A 384 2.66 5.90 -26.56
C GLY A 384 2.13 6.24 -25.15
N ALA A 385 3.02 6.30 -24.16
CA ALA A 385 2.64 6.49 -22.75
C ALA A 385 1.74 7.72 -22.50
N GLN A 386 2.05 8.86 -23.10
CA GLN A 386 1.25 10.09 -22.96
C GLN A 386 -0.15 9.96 -23.58
N ALA A 387 -0.25 9.31 -24.75
CA ALA A 387 -1.53 9.09 -25.41
C ALA A 387 -2.39 8.09 -24.62
N LEU A 388 -1.77 7.04 -24.06
CA LEU A 388 -2.44 6.08 -23.19
C LEU A 388 -2.96 6.76 -21.92
N GLN A 389 -2.14 7.58 -21.26
CA GLN A 389 -2.55 8.36 -20.10
C GLN A 389 -3.74 9.26 -20.40
N ALA A 390 -3.71 10.02 -21.50
CA ALA A 390 -4.83 10.86 -21.91
C ALA A 390 -6.11 10.05 -22.13
N ARG A 391 -6.01 8.86 -22.72
CA ARG A 391 -7.16 7.95 -22.91
C ARG A 391 -7.68 7.36 -21.61
N ILE A 392 -6.81 7.04 -20.65
CA ILE A 392 -7.21 6.59 -19.30
C ILE A 392 -7.99 7.69 -18.58
N LEU A 393 -7.48 8.94 -18.59
CA LEU A 393 -8.15 10.07 -17.97
C LEU A 393 -9.53 10.31 -18.60
N GLU A 394 -9.61 10.27 -19.93
CA GLU A 394 -10.88 10.43 -20.64
C GLU A 394 -11.87 9.30 -20.33
N ALA A 395 -11.40 8.05 -20.33
CA ALA A 395 -12.23 6.90 -19.98
C ALA A 395 -12.80 7.00 -18.55
N PHE A 396 -11.99 7.44 -17.59
CA PHE A 396 -12.46 7.74 -16.23
C PHE A 396 -13.54 8.80 -16.23
N ARG A 397 -13.32 9.89 -16.95
CA ARG A 397 -14.25 11.01 -17.03
C ARG A 397 -15.60 10.58 -17.60
N ILE A 398 -15.60 9.87 -18.73
CA ILE A 398 -16.82 9.35 -19.37
C ILE A 398 -17.55 8.41 -18.39
N TYR A 399 -16.84 7.48 -17.77
CA TYR A 399 -17.42 6.50 -16.85
C TYR A 399 -18.05 7.14 -15.60
N ILE A 400 -17.31 8.02 -14.91
CA ILE A 400 -17.82 8.71 -13.71
C ILE A 400 -18.98 9.65 -14.07
N ARG A 401 -18.91 10.34 -15.20
CA ARG A 401 -20.01 11.19 -15.68
C ARG A 401 -21.28 10.37 -15.90
N ALA A 402 -21.18 9.26 -16.64
CA ALA A 402 -22.31 8.37 -16.91
C ALA A 402 -22.94 7.86 -15.60
N ARG A 403 -22.11 7.38 -14.66
CA ARG A 403 -22.59 6.94 -13.33
C ARG A 403 -23.29 8.04 -12.56
N SER A 404 -22.70 9.23 -12.49
CA SER A 404 -23.28 10.35 -11.75
C SER A 404 -24.65 10.75 -12.31
N LEU A 405 -24.82 10.76 -13.64
CA LEU A 405 -26.09 11.10 -14.29
C LEU A 405 -27.17 10.05 -14.06
N ARG A 406 -26.81 8.77 -13.92
CA ARG A 406 -27.74 7.70 -13.58
C ARG A 406 -28.16 7.73 -12.11
N LYS A 407 -27.19 7.90 -11.21
CA LYS A 407 -27.42 7.97 -9.76
C LYS A 407 -26.44 9.01 -9.17
N PRO A 408 -26.95 10.03 -8.43
CA PRO A 408 -26.08 11.01 -7.78
C PRO A 408 -24.94 10.33 -7.02
N LEU A 409 -23.71 10.79 -7.21
CA LEU A 409 -22.51 10.06 -6.80
C LEU A 409 -21.65 10.89 -5.88
N VAL A 410 -21.22 10.29 -4.76
CA VAL A 410 -20.18 10.81 -3.88
C VAL A 410 -18.90 10.00 -4.07
N LEU A 411 -17.80 10.66 -4.41
CA LEU A 411 -16.46 10.07 -4.48
C LEU A 411 -15.60 10.59 -3.34
N ILE A 412 -15.09 9.68 -2.51
CA ILE A 412 -14.22 10.01 -1.39
C ILE A 412 -12.76 9.71 -1.72
N TRP A 413 -11.92 10.73 -1.73
CA TRP A 413 -10.48 10.64 -1.93
C TRP A 413 -9.79 10.82 -0.58
N GLU A 414 -9.55 9.72 0.13
CA GLU A 414 -8.91 9.75 1.46
C GLU A 414 -7.38 9.80 1.40
N ASP A 415 -6.83 10.51 2.38
CA ASP A 415 -5.39 10.64 2.63
C ASP A 415 -4.61 11.19 1.41
N LEU A 416 -5.14 12.22 0.73
CA LEU A 416 -4.57 12.81 -0.50
C LEU A 416 -3.10 13.26 -0.42
N HIS A 417 -2.59 13.54 0.78
CA HIS A 417 -1.18 13.86 1.02
C HIS A 417 -0.22 12.68 0.70
N TRP A 418 -0.75 11.47 0.52
CA TRP A 418 -0.02 10.28 0.01
C TRP A 418 -0.48 9.86 -1.39
N CYS A 419 -1.25 10.69 -2.10
CA CYS A 419 -1.76 10.36 -3.43
C CYS A 419 -0.61 10.21 -4.43
N ASP A 420 -0.68 9.18 -5.28
CA ASP A 420 0.25 9.03 -6.38
C ASP A 420 -0.04 10.09 -7.48
N PRO A 421 0.98 10.56 -8.22
CA PRO A 421 0.80 11.62 -9.22
C PRO A 421 -0.19 11.27 -10.33
N SER A 422 -0.35 10.00 -10.67
CA SER A 422 -1.27 9.56 -11.73
C SER A 422 -2.72 9.62 -11.28
N SER A 423 -3.00 9.22 -10.03
CA SER A 423 -4.32 9.38 -9.40
C SER A 423 -4.69 10.85 -9.20
N LEU A 424 -3.72 11.73 -8.88
CA LEU A 424 -4.00 13.16 -8.77
C LEU A 424 -4.50 13.75 -10.10
N GLN A 425 -3.92 13.33 -11.23
CA GLN A 425 -4.41 13.75 -12.56
C GLN A 425 -5.82 13.24 -12.85
N VAL A 426 -6.17 12.03 -12.39
CA VAL A 426 -7.54 11.52 -12.47
C VAL A 426 -8.47 12.42 -11.66
N LEU A 427 -8.13 12.73 -10.41
CA LEU A 427 -8.93 13.64 -9.58
C LEU A 427 -9.15 14.98 -10.27
N GLU A 428 -8.07 15.61 -10.78
CA GLU A 428 -8.13 16.88 -11.51
C GLU A 428 -9.06 16.81 -12.74
N ALA A 429 -9.01 15.72 -13.50
CA ALA A 429 -9.87 15.49 -14.66
C ALA A 429 -11.35 15.33 -14.29
N LEU A 430 -11.65 14.88 -13.06
CA LEU A 430 -13.02 14.71 -12.57
C LEU A 430 -13.61 15.99 -11.95
N LEU A 431 -12.80 16.93 -11.47
CA LEU A 431 -13.31 18.17 -10.83
C LEU A 431 -14.28 18.97 -11.72
N PRO A 432 -14.05 19.14 -13.03
CA PRO A 432 -15.00 19.84 -13.90
C PRO A 432 -16.39 19.20 -13.94
N LEU A 433 -16.50 17.87 -13.79
CA LEU A 433 -17.77 17.14 -13.82
C LEU A 433 -18.71 17.53 -12.69
N THR A 434 -18.18 18.04 -11.57
CA THR A 434 -19.00 18.56 -10.45
C THR A 434 -19.89 19.74 -10.86
N ARG A 435 -19.57 20.40 -11.97
CA ARG A 435 -20.39 21.48 -12.56
C ARG A 435 -21.39 20.99 -13.61
N GLU A 436 -21.22 19.76 -14.09
CA GLU A 436 -21.97 19.19 -15.22
C GLU A 436 -23.06 18.20 -14.79
N GLY A 437 -23.00 17.69 -13.56
CA GLY A 437 -23.96 16.73 -13.05
C GLY A 437 -23.89 16.55 -11.53
N PRO A 438 -24.68 15.61 -10.99
CA PRO A 438 -24.72 15.33 -9.55
C PRO A 438 -23.53 14.45 -9.14
N LEU A 439 -22.34 15.06 -9.14
CA LEU A 439 -21.11 14.50 -8.63
C LEU A 439 -20.61 15.36 -7.45
N MET A 440 -20.49 14.73 -6.29
CA MET A 440 -19.79 15.31 -5.15
C MET A 440 -18.43 14.65 -5.01
N VAL A 441 -17.37 15.46 -5.04
CA VAL A 441 -16.01 15.00 -4.73
C VAL A 441 -15.67 15.48 -3.34
N LEU A 442 -15.45 14.55 -2.42
CA LEU A 442 -14.96 14.85 -1.08
C LEU A 442 -13.54 14.34 -0.97
N TRP A 443 -12.58 15.23 -0.74
CA TRP A 443 -11.22 14.81 -0.47
C TRP A 443 -10.81 15.08 0.97
N VAL A 444 -9.96 14.21 1.49
CA VAL A 444 -9.44 14.28 2.85
C VAL A 444 -7.92 14.39 2.78
N SER A 445 -7.35 15.42 3.39
CA SER A 445 -5.90 15.60 3.41
C SER A 445 -5.38 16.09 4.76
N ARG A 446 -4.08 15.95 4.96
CA ARG A 446 -3.35 16.63 6.03
C ARG A 446 -3.00 18.04 5.56
N LEU A 447 -2.82 18.97 6.50
CA LEU A 447 -2.10 20.20 6.22
C LEU A 447 -0.64 19.78 5.98
N THR A 448 -0.24 19.70 4.72
CA THR A 448 1.16 19.62 4.33
C THR A 448 1.49 20.95 3.69
N ASP A 449 2.60 21.55 4.11
CA ASP A 449 3.10 22.86 3.65
C ASP A 449 3.22 22.97 2.13
#